data_AF-A0A9X4E308-F1
#
_entry.id   AF-A0A9X4E308-F1
#
_cell.length_a   1.000
_cell.length_b   1.000
_cell.length_c   1.000
_cell.angle_alpha   90.00
_cell.angle_beta   90.00
_cell.angle_gamma   90.00
#
_symmetry.space_group_name_H-M   'P 1'
#
loop_
_entity.id
_entity.type
_entity.pdbx_description
1 polymer ?
#
loop_
_entity_poly.entity_id
_entity_poly.type
_entity_poly.pdbx_seq_one_letter_code
_entity_poly.pdbx_strand_id
1 'polypeptide(L)'
;MMKELDWIAEGRKYIGLSEVAGSRHNPTLLKWLKEMGGYSGESRAWWAEDETPWCLTGDTEVLTGDGFMRLDEVAARRPAQVAMLNRQTLQVEFTDAYGYVEKPYQGKVYDYGKIGLVCDPGHRFFGKTTTNGSYKLKAAENHSKSGIYVPCITSSQSGVDGTFDDLLFLAAYLSDGYFKKGKVKFRFSKQRKMDLMEQFPYLRKTTEGKIYGVSRHPITVYTFDAALLRQEWLSDYKQMTWSFVHTLSQEQAAFFIWAYSQFDGTVYENGAAELFTSDPLLHQQLNYIATMAGYKSTPYSVKQVSPNSKIDRLYHVYIGVGKHRSLQPKHRIERHFDGKLYCLTVPSSVMIIRTAKGVIMPIGNCGLYTGHVLGVSGRYVIKDWYRASAWNDAKTMTKLGAPAYGCLVTFTRTGGGHVGFVVGQDARGNLLVLGGNQSNRVSIAAFPRSRATGYYWPSIWDGKQAVKSVPAAFRYTLPTGAAAISKSEA
;
A
#
# COMPACT_ATOMS: atom_id res chain seq x y z
N MET A 1 -41.85 15.14 19.09
CA MET A 1 -40.43 15.07 18.68
C MET A 1 -40.00 13.61 18.54
N MET A 2 -39.10 13.30 17.61
CA MET A 2 -38.61 11.93 17.42
C MET A 2 -37.70 11.56 18.59
N LYS A 3 -38.05 10.54 19.39
CA LYS A 3 -37.14 10.04 20.44
C LYS A 3 -35.84 9.57 19.79
N GLU A 4 -34.71 10.16 20.21
CA GLU A 4 -33.39 9.80 19.70
C GLU A 4 -33.09 8.33 20.05
N LEU A 5 -32.36 7.65 19.16
CA LEU A 5 -31.96 6.26 19.38
C LEU A 5 -30.76 6.24 20.31
N ASP A 6 -30.72 5.27 21.22
CA ASP A 6 -29.68 5.19 22.24
C ASP A 6 -28.26 5.21 21.65
N TRP A 7 -28.03 4.51 20.53
CA TRP A 7 -26.72 4.51 19.87
C TRP A 7 -26.41 5.78 19.06
N ILE A 8 -27.42 6.54 18.66
CA ILE A 8 -27.20 7.85 18.03
C ILE A 8 -26.92 8.90 19.09
N ALA A 9 -27.69 8.90 20.18
CA ALA A 9 -27.40 9.71 21.36
C ALA A 9 -25.98 9.42 21.87
N GLU A 10 -25.61 8.13 21.99
CA GLU A 10 -24.27 7.70 22.38
C GLU A 10 -23.21 8.20 21.39
N GLY A 11 -23.38 7.98 20.09
CA GLY A 11 -22.43 8.46 19.08
C GLY A 11 -22.24 9.98 19.07
N ARG A 12 -23.32 10.76 19.30
CA ARG A 12 -23.28 12.23 19.33
C ARG A 12 -22.53 12.80 20.54
N LYS A 13 -22.47 12.08 21.67
CA LYS A 13 -21.64 12.46 22.84
C LYS A 13 -20.18 12.66 22.42
N TYR A 14 -19.75 11.91 21.42
CA TYR A 14 -18.39 11.91 20.94
C TYR A 14 -18.15 12.83 19.76
N ILE A 15 -19.12 13.61 19.27
CA ILE A 15 -18.84 14.59 18.21
C ILE A 15 -17.78 15.58 18.68
N GLY A 16 -16.70 15.71 17.90
CA GLY A 16 -15.52 16.49 18.27
C GLY A 16 -14.48 15.69 19.04
N LEU A 17 -14.79 14.46 19.49
CA LEU A 17 -13.81 13.52 20.00
C LEU A 17 -12.82 13.21 18.88
N SER A 18 -11.62 13.69 19.08
CA SER A 18 -10.44 13.37 18.30
C SER A 18 -9.49 12.56 19.17
N GLU A 19 -8.60 11.85 18.51
CA GLU A 19 -7.38 11.36 19.16
C GLU A 19 -6.64 12.58 19.75
N VAL A 20 -6.25 12.52 21.03
CA VAL A 20 -5.54 13.61 21.73
C VAL A 20 -4.05 13.38 21.56
N ALA A 21 -3.31 14.40 21.11
CA ALA A 21 -1.89 14.31 20.85
C ALA A 21 -1.04 14.39 22.15
N GLY A 22 -0.07 13.48 22.31
CA GLY A 22 1.00 13.56 23.31
C GLY A 22 0.87 12.58 24.48
N SER A 23 1.65 12.77 25.56
CA SER A 23 1.77 11.81 26.70
C SER A 23 0.49 11.54 27.52
N ARG A 24 -0.65 12.07 27.10
CA ARG A 24 -1.97 11.87 27.70
C ARG A 24 -2.90 11.22 26.68
N HIS A 25 -3.23 9.97 26.96
CA HIS A 25 -4.31 9.26 26.31
C HIS A 25 -5.66 9.96 26.53
N ASN A 26 -6.50 10.05 25.49
CA ASN A 26 -7.93 10.25 25.61
C ASN A 26 -8.53 9.03 26.33
N PRO A 27 -8.85 9.17 27.64
CA PRO A 27 -9.27 8.06 28.48
C PRO A 27 -10.57 7.41 27.97
N THR A 28 -11.36 8.15 27.20
CA THR A 28 -12.58 7.67 26.57
C THR A 28 -12.27 6.63 25.50
N LEU A 29 -11.33 6.88 24.59
CA LEU A 29 -10.98 5.92 23.53
C LEU A 29 -10.27 4.67 24.07
N LEU A 30 -9.45 4.82 25.13
CA LEU A 30 -8.85 3.68 25.85
C LEU A 30 -9.91 2.77 26.47
N LYS A 31 -10.90 3.40 27.10
CA LYS A 31 -12.03 2.71 27.71
C LYS A 31 -12.78 1.90 26.65
N TRP A 32 -13.02 2.47 25.47
CA TRP A 32 -13.71 1.78 24.38
C TRP A 32 -13.00 0.50 23.96
N LEU A 33 -11.67 0.59 23.78
CA LEU A 33 -10.85 -0.55 23.40
C LEU A 33 -10.90 -1.67 24.45
N LYS A 34 -10.83 -1.31 25.73
CA LYS A 34 -10.96 -2.28 26.83
C LYS A 34 -12.33 -2.96 26.87
N GLU A 35 -13.38 -2.25 26.46
CA GLU A 35 -14.75 -2.78 26.43
C GLU A 35 -15.02 -3.66 25.19
N MET A 36 -14.29 -3.46 24.09
CA MET A 36 -14.42 -4.29 22.89
C MET A 36 -14.09 -5.77 23.16
N GLY A 37 -14.99 -6.64 22.71
CA GLY A 37 -15.01 -8.09 23.00
C GLY A 37 -15.67 -8.45 24.33
N GLY A 38 -16.22 -7.47 25.04
CA GLY A 38 -17.07 -7.64 26.20
C GLY A 38 -18.57 -7.46 25.91
N TYR A 39 -18.95 -6.98 24.71
CA TYR A 39 -20.34 -6.64 24.43
C TYR A 39 -21.16 -7.86 23.97
N SER A 40 -20.76 -8.48 22.85
CA SER A 40 -21.55 -9.48 22.13
C SER A 40 -20.76 -10.68 21.60
N GLY A 41 -19.61 -10.97 22.21
CA GLY A 41 -18.72 -12.05 21.79
C GLY A 41 -17.92 -11.73 20.51
N GLU A 42 -17.88 -10.46 20.12
CA GLU A 42 -16.98 -9.96 19.09
C GLU A 42 -15.52 -10.13 19.49
N SER A 43 -14.62 -9.97 18.51
CA SER A 43 -13.20 -10.12 18.78
C SER A 43 -12.74 -9.04 19.76
N ARG A 44 -12.15 -9.43 20.89
CA ARG A 44 -11.54 -8.47 21.84
C ARG A 44 -10.58 -7.55 21.12
N ALA A 45 -10.56 -6.27 21.49
CA ALA A 45 -9.44 -5.43 21.08
C ALA A 45 -8.17 -6.07 21.64
N TRP A 46 -7.23 -6.34 20.75
CA TRP A 46 -5.93 -6.89 21.12
C TRP A 46 -4.91 -5.78 21.43
N TRP A 47 -5.39 -4.56 21.73
CA TRP A 47 -4.60 -3.36 22.02
C TRP A 47 -5.33 -2.47 23.05
N ALA A 48 -4.58 -1.67 23.82
CA ALA A 48 -5.09 -0.91 24.97
C ALA A 48 -4.48 0.50 25.07
N GLU A 49 -4.25 1.16 23.93
CA GLU A 49 -3.74 2.54 23.79
C GLU A 49 -4.62 3.29 22.75
N ASP A 50 -4.99 4.55 22.99
CA ASP A 50 -5.88 5.36 22.14
C ASP A 50 -5.12 6.31 21.20
N GLU A 51 -3.89 6.60 21.58
CA GLU A 51 -2.84 6.93 20.66
C GLU A 51 -2.11 5.64 20.33
N THR A 52 -2.31 5.14 19.13
CA THR A 52 -1.10 4.83 18.39
C THR A 52 -1.31 5.27 16.95
N PRO A 53 -0.44 6.13 16.42
CA PRO A 53 -0.50 6.53 15.02
C PRO A 53 -0.58 5.28 14.12
N TRP A 54 -0.99 5.43 12.88
CA TRP A 54 -0.88 4.32 11.91
C TRP A 54 -0.11 4.85 10.73
N CYS A 55 1.07 5.38 11.04
CA CYS A 55 1.72 6.39 10.24
C CYS A 55 3.23 6.17 10.21
N LEU A 56 3.83 6.79 9.23
CA LEU A 56 5.22 6.60 8.83
C LEU A 56 5.92 7.95 8.86
N THR A 57 7.23 7.96 8.94
CA THR A 57 7.99 9.19 8.67
C THR A 57 7.87 9.58 7.19
N GLY A 58 8.01 10.88 6.91
CA GLY A 58 7.75 11.45 5.58
C GLY A 58 8.69 10.96 4.48
N ASP A 59 9.86 10.46 4.86
CA ASP A 59 10.83 9.82 3.98
C ASP A 59 10.44 8.42 3.49
N THR A 60 9.38 7.84 4.06
CA THR A 60 8.75 6.66 3.46
C THR A 60 7.95 7.08 2.25
N GLU A 61 8.09 6.36 1.15
CA GLU A 61 7.42 6.64 -0.10
C GLU A 61 6.18 5.76 -0.25
N VAL A 62 5.17 6.27 -0.95
CA VAL A 62 4.05 5.49 -1.47
C VAL A 62 4.25 5.26 -2.97
N LEU A 63 3.76 4.13 -3.47
CA LEU A 63 3.69 3.90 -4.91
C LEU A 63 2.49 4.64 -5.51
N THR A 64 2.74 5.46 -6.53
CA THR A 64 1.76 6.28 -7.26
C THR A 64 1.78 5.96 -8.76
N GLY A 65 0.82 6.48 -9.53
CA GLY A 65 0.82 6.35 -11.00
C GLY A 65 2.07 6.92 -11.68
N ASP A 66 2.77 7.85 -11.01
CA ASP A 66 3.98 8.51 -11.50
C ASP A 66 5.26 7.97 -10.84
N GLY A 67 5.17 6.78 -10.24
CA GLY A 67 6.26 6.12 -9.53
C GLY A 67 6.19 6.36 -8.02
N PHE A 68 7.32 6.23 -7.34
CA PHE A 68 7.37 6.42 -5.89
C PHE A 68 7.41 7.90 -5.51
N MET A 69 6.61 8.24 -4.52
CA MET A 69 6.49 9.60 -4.00
C MET A 69 6.62 9.57 -2.50
N ARG A 70 7.50 10.42 -1.95
CA ARG A 70 7.63 10.55 -0.49
C ARG A 70 6.30 10.97 0.11
N LEU A 71 5.96 10.40 1.26
CA LEU A 71 4.70 10.72 1.94
C LEU A 71 4.60 12.22 2.26
N ASP A 72 5.71 12.88 2.61
CA ASP A 72 5.73 14.33 2.85
C ASP A 72 5.56 15.21 1.61
N GLU A 73 5.61 14.64 0.40
CA GLU A 73 5.36 15.34 -0.86
C GLU A 73 3.92 15.19 -1.37
N VAL A 74 3.15 14.21 -0.87
CA VAL A 74 1.87 13.82 -1.46
C VAL A 74 0.85 14.95 -1.45
N ALA A 75 0.79 15.75 -0.38
CA ALA A 75 -0.11 16.90 -0.29
C ALA A 75 0.17 17.96 -1.36
N ALA A 76 1.45 18.19 -1.66
CA ALA A 76 1.90 19.19 -2.63
C ALA A 76 1.73 18.69 -4.07
N ARG A 77 2.09 17.43 -4.32
CA ARG A 77 2.13 16.85 -5.67
C ARG A 77 0.81 16.27 -6.14
N ARG A 78 -0.06 15.82 -5.22
CA ARG A 78 -1.41 15.30 -5.48
C ARG A 78 -1.46 14.28 -6.63
N PRO A 79 -0.82 13.10 -6.48
CA PRO A 79 -0.79 12.09 -7.53
C PRO A 79 -2.21 11.68 -7.94
N ALA A 80 -2.45 11.47 -9.24
CA ALA A 80 -3.79 11.10 -9.71
C ALA A 80 -4.27 9.75 -9.12
N GLN A 81 -3.33 8.82 -8.90
CA GLN A 81 -3.61 7.50 -8.35
C GLN A 81 -2.50 7.01 -7.43
N VAL A 82 -2.86 6.16 -6.47
CA VAL A 82 -1.95 5.46 -5.57
C VAL A 82 -2.19 3.95 -5.60
N ALA A 83 -1.16 3.18 -5.30
CA ALA A 83 -1.24 1.72 -5.30
C ALA A 83 -1.83 1.16 -4.00
N MET A 84 -2.60 0.09 -4.17
CA MET A 84 -3.22 -0.69 -3.11
C MET A 84 -3.06 -2.19 -3.39
N LEU A 85 -3.10 -3.02 -2.35
CA LEU A 85 -2.99 -4.48 -2.50
C LEU A 85 -4.36 -5.15 -2.52
N ASN A 86 -4.60 -6.01 -3.51
CA ASN A 86 -5.62 -7.04 -3.44
C ASN A 86 -5.18 -8.16 -2.50
N ARG A 87 -5.86 -8.32 -1.37
CA ARG A 87 -5.39 -9.20 -0.27
C ARG A 87 -5.58 -10.68 -0.57
N GLN A 88 -6.41 -11.01 -1.55
CA GLN A 88 -6.70 -12.38 -1.96
C GLN A 88 -5.69 -12.83 -3.01
N THR A 89 -5.44 -11.99 -4.02
CA THR A 89 -4.54 -12.34 -5.13
C THR A 89 -3.09 -11.91 -4.89
N LEU A 90 -2.84 -11.02 -3.92
CA LEU A 90 -1.56 -10.33 -3.68
C LEU A 90 -1.08 -9.48 -4.85
N GLN A 91 -1.99 -9.14 -5.76
CA GLN A 91 -1.71 -8.26 -6.89
C GLN A 91 -1.88 -6.79 -6.50
N VAL A 92 -1.05 -5.94 -7.07
CA VAL A 92 -1.09 -4.48 -6.88
C VAL A 92 -2.06 -3.84 -7.86
N GLU A 93 -2.98 -3.05 -7.35
CA GLU A 93 -3.99 -2.30 -8.12
C GLU A 93 -3.82 -0.80 -7.84
N PHE A 94 -4.19 0.07 -8.78
CA PHE A 94 -4.16 1.53 -8.60
C PHE A 94 -5.56 2.10 -8.37
N THR A 95 -5.65 3.14 -7.54
CA THR A 95 -6.91 3.82 -7.22
C THR A 95 -6.73 5.32 -7.11
N ASP A 96 -7.72 6.07 -7.58
CA ASP A 96 -7.86 7.52 -7.39
C ASP A 96 -8.57 7.88 -6.07
N ALA A 97 -9.28 6.95 -5.44
CA ALA A 97 -10.02 7.21 -4.20
C ALA A 97 -9.16 6.93 -2.96
N TYR A 98 -8.19 7.81 -2.72
CA TYR A 98 -7.35 7.77 -1.53
C TYR A 98 -7.50 9.04 -0.68
N GLY A 99 -7.18 8.94 0.61
CA GLY A 99 -7.09 10.10 1.51
C GLY A 99 -5.70 10.24 2.11
N TYR A 100 -5.21 11.47 2.25
CA TYR A 100 -3.90 11.79 2.82
C TYR A 100 -4.02 12.29 4.26
N VAL A 101 -3.09 11.87 5.12
CA VAL A 101 -3.00 12.29 6.51
C VAL A 101 -1.56 12.71 6.82
N GLU A 102 -1.40 13.87 7.41
CA GLU A 102 -0.15 14.40 7.97
C GLU A 102 -0.47 15.00 9.33
N LYS A 103 0.27 14.62 10.36
CA LYS A 103 0.03 15.08 11.73
C LYS A 103 1.33 15.25 12.53
N PRO A 104 1.42 16.26 13.41
CA PRO A 104 2.49 16.30 14.41
C PRO A 104 2.40 15.06 15.32
N TYR A 105 3.55 14.57 15.75
CA TYR A 105 3.69 13.42 16.62
C TYR A 105 4.93 13.60 17.51
N GLN A 106 4.72 13.45 18.81
CA GLN A 106 5.79 13.43 19.80
C GLN A 106 5.60 12.17 20.66
N GLY A 107 6.51 11.21 20.54
CA GLY A 107 6.33 9.94 21.22
C GLY A 107 7.29 8.85 20.77
N LYS A 108 7.00 7.64 21.21
CA LYS A 108 7.78 6.45 20.87
C LYS A 108 7.57 6.10 19.39
N VAL A 109 8.65 5.76 18.69
CA VAL A 109 8.61 5.14 17.36
C VAL A 109 9.43 3.87 17.36
N TYR A 110 9.13 3.03 16.38
CA TYR A 110 9.89 1.87 16.00
C TYR A 110 10.69 2.16 14.74
N ASP A 111 12.00 2.26 14.92
CA ASP A 111 12.96 2.38 13.82
C ASP A 111 13.46 0.99 13.43
N TYR A 112 13.09 0.56 12.24
CA TYR A 112 13.65 -0.60 11.56
C TYR A 112 14.81 -0.16 10.66
N GLY A 113 15.90 0.33 11.28
CA GLY A 113 16.99 1.00 10.58
C GLY A 113 17.66 0.17 9.49
N LYS A 114 17.61 -1.17 9.57
CA LYS A 114 18.10 -2.07 8.50
C LYS A 114 17.35 -1.89 7.18
N ILE A 115 16.06 -1.60 7.25
CA ILE A 115 15.20 -1.36 6.08
C ILE A 115 14.85 0.12 5.90
N GLY A 116 15.29 1.01 6.80
CA GLY A 116 15.02 2.46 6.68
C GLY A 116 13.53 2.77 6.79
N LEU A 117 12.86 2.17 7.76
CA LEU A 117 11.45 2.37 8.02
C LEU A 117 11.29 2.83 9.46
N VAL A 118 10.70 3.99 9.66
CA VAL A 118 10.28 4.46 10.98
C VAL A 118 8.77 4.55 10.98
N CYS A 119 8.16 3.84 11.92
CA CYS A 119 6.73 3.87 12.13
C CYS A 119 6.44 4.02 13.61
N ASP A 120 5.25 4.45 13.96
CA ASP A 120 4.79 4.35 15.33
C ASP A 120 4.58 2.86 15.75
N PRO A 121 4.37 2.56 17.04
CA PRO A 121 4.16 1.21 17.54
C PRO A 121 2.91 0.47 17.03
N GLY A 122 1.84 1.19 16.70
CA GLY A 122 0.54 0.69 16.31
C GLY A 122 0.41 0.46 14.81
N HIS A 123 1.36 0.96 14.02
CA HIS A 123 1.41 0.76 12.58
C HIS A 123 1.21 -0.71 12.18
N ARG A 124 0.25 -0.96 11.28
CA ARG A 124 -0.17 -2.31 10.91
C ARG A 124 0.53 -2.80 9.65
N PHE A 125 1.24 -3.91 9.78
CA PHE A 125 1.85 -4.59 8.64
C PHE A 125 0.96 -5.73 8.14
N PHE A 126 0.89 -5.90 6.82
CA PHE A 126 0.20 -7.05 6.22
C PHE A 126 1.15 -8.23 6.12
N GLY A 127 0.91 -9.28 6.91
CA GLY A 127 1.80 -10.42 7.01
C GLY A 127 1.18 -11.64 7.70
N LYS A 128 1.88 -12.76 7.70
CA LYS A 128 1.50 -13.99 8.42
C LYS A 128 2.51 -14.31 9.52
N THR A 129 2.09 -14.96 10.61
CA THR A 129 2.97 -15.28 11.74
C THR A 129 3.71 -16.62 11.57
N THR A 130 3.25 -17.45 10.64
CA THR A 130 3.84 -18.75 10.28
C THR A 130 3.87 -18.89 8.76
N THR A 131 4.75 -19.72 8.22
CA THR A 131 4.88 -19.92 6.76
C THR A 131 3.59 -20.41 6.12
N ASN A 132 2.79 -21.21 6.84
CA ASN A 132 1.51 -21.75 6.36
C ASN A 132 0.28 -20.96 6.85
N GLY A 133 0.51 -19.83 7.54
CA GLY A 133 -0.57 -18.99 8.08
C GLY A 133 -1.24 -18.12 7.02
N SER A 134 -2.42 -17.61 7.34
CA SER A 134 -3.12 -16.60 6.53
C SER A 134 -2.55 -15.20 6.76
N TYR A 135 -2.52 -14.39 5.70
CA TYR A 135 -2.10 -12.99 5.79
C TYR A 135 -3.13 -12.15 6.53
N LYS A 136 -2.66 -11.41 7.55
CA LYS A 136 -3.47 -10.56 8.42
C LYS A 136 -2.73 -9.24 8.66
N LEU A 137 -3.48 -8.22 9.07
CA LEU A 137 -2.89 -6.98 9.55
C LEU A 137 -2.46 -7.16 11.00
N LYS A 138 -1.22 -6.81 11.33
CA LYS A 138 -0.68 -6.90 12.68
C LYS A 138 0.13 -5.64 13.03
N ALA A 139 -0.26 -5.00 14.13
CA ALA A 139 0.46 -3.85 14.67
C ALA A 139 1.90 -4.23 15.03
N ALA A 140 2.83 -3.29 14.82
CA ALA A 140 4.26 -3.49 15.00
C ALA A 140 4.65 -3.91 16.43
N GLU A 141 3.97 -3.37 17.43
CA GLU A 141 4.16 -3.67 18.85
C GLU A 141 3.76 -5.11 19.20
N ASN A 142 2.77 -5.63 18.48
CA ASN A 142 2.15 -6.93 18.72
C ASN A 142 2.88 -8.08 18.00
N HIS A 143 3.95 -7.80 17.25
CA HIS A 143 4.75 -8.83 16.60
C HIS A 143 5.38 -9.77 17.65
N SER A 144 5.17 -11.09 17.49
CA SER A 144 5.80 -12.10 18.35
C SER A 144 7.31 -12.08 18.13
N LYS A 145 8.09 -12.80 18.98
CA LYS A 145 9.55 -12.93 18.79
C LYS A 145 9.95 -13.36 17.37
N SER A 146 9.14 -14.21 16.73
CA SER A 146 9.29 -14.67 15.34
C SER A 146 8.97 -13.62 14.27
N GLY A 147 8.32 -12.52 14.66
CA GLY A 147 7.90 -11.45 13.77
C GLY A 147 6.71 -11.81 12.89
N ILE A 148 6.71 -11.22 11.70
CA ILE A 148 5.76 -11.53 10.63
C ILE A 148 6.51 -11.80 9.32
N TYR A 149 5.87 -12.57 8.46
CA TYR A 149 6.26 -12.79 7.08
C TYR A 149 5.39 -11.91 6.18
N VAL A 150 5.99 -10.87 5.63
CA VAL A 150 5.40 -9.95 4.66
C VAL A 150 5.44 -10.60 3.28
N PRO A 151 4.32 -10.65 2.54
CA PRO A 151 4.27 -11.29 1.22
C PRO A 151 5.15 -10.58 0.20
N CYS A 152 5.67 -11.33 -0.78
CA CYS A 152 5.97 -10.73 -2.08
C CYS A 152 4.64 -10.47 -2.81
N ILE A 153 4.58 -9.38 -3.55
CA ILE A 153 3.40 -8.89 -4.27
C ILE A 153 3.65 -8.99 -5.77
N THR A 154 2.61 -8.94 -6.59
CA THR A 154 2.76 -9.10 -8.06
C THR A 154 1.99 -8.02 -8.82
N SER A 155 2.33 -7.85 -10.10
CA SER A 155 1.55 -7.01 -11.01
C SER A 155 0.14 -7.58 -11.21
N SER A 156 -0.86 -6.69 -11.29
CA SER A 156 -2.22 -7.01 -11.78
C SER A 156 -2.37 -6.81 -13.29
N GLN A 157 -1.36 -6.27 -13.96
CA GLN A 157 -1.47 -5.83 -15.35
C GLN A 157 -1.41 -6.99 -16.34
N SER A 158 -2.10 -6.82 -17.48
CA SER A 158 -2.11 -7.78 -18.58
C SER A 158 -0.78 -7.84 -19.33
N GLY A 159 0.01 -6.76 -19.29
CA GLY A 159 1.28 -6.64 -20.00
C GLY A 159 1.30 -5.52 -21.03
N VAL A 160 2.51 -5.17 -21.44
CA VAL A 160 2.79 -4.24 -22.53
C VAL A 160 2.57 -4.92 -23.87
N ASP A 161 2.20 -4.13 -24.88
CA ASP A 161 2.16 -4.58 -26.27
C ASP A 161 3.59 -4.72 -26.83
N GLY A 162 4.17 -5.91 -26.66
CA GLY A 162 5.52 -6.25 -27.10
C GLY A 162 5.89 -7.70 -26.79
N THR A 163 6.89 -8.18 -27.53
CA THR A 163 7.39 -9.56 -27.42
C THR A 163 8.43 -9.70 -26.32
N PHE A 164 8.72 -10.93 -25.92
CA PHE A 164 9.87 -11.19 -25.04
C PHE A 164 11.20 -10.82 -25.70
N ASP A 165 11.30 -10.87 -27.02
CA ASP A 165 12.48 -10.42 -27.75
C ASP A 165 12.66 -8.90 -27.66
N ASP A 166 11.56 -8.13 -27.72
CA ASP A 166 11.59 -6.68 -27.47
C ASP A 166 12.12 -6.37 -26.06
N LEU A 167 11.66 -7.11 -25.04
CA LEU A 167 12.10 -6.97 -23.66
C LEU A 167 13.57 -7.37 -23.47
N LEU A 168 14.03 -8.42 -24.16
CA LEU A 168 15.41 -8.86 -24.15
C LEU A 168 16.33 -7.82 -24.79
N PHE A 169 15.93 -7.27 -25.93
CA PHE A 169 16.69 -6.24 -26.63
C PHE A 169 16.75 -4.94 -25.81
N LEU A 170 15.63 -4.54 -25.18
CA LEU A 170 15.60 -3.42 -24.23
C LEU A 170 16.55 -3.67 -23.06
N ALA A 171 16.51 -4.84 -22.42
CA ALA A 171 17.40 -5.18 -21.31
C ALA A 171 18.87 -5.10 -21.73
N ALA A 172 19.22 -5.67 -22.88
CA ALA A 172 20.56 -5.56 -23.46
C ALA A 172 20.96 -4.08 -23.66
N TYR A 173 20.05 -3.26 -24.21
CA TYR A 173 20.29 -1.85 -24.51
C TYR A 173 20.59 -1.03 -23.25
N LEU A 174 19.76 -1.19 -22.21
CA LEU A 174 19.94 -0.50 -20.93
C LEU A 174 21.28 -0.87 -20.31
N SER A 175 21.68 -2.15 -20.38
CA SER A 175 22.94 -2.66 -19.87
C SER A 175 24.16 -2.23 -20.72
N ASP A 176 24.41 -2.88 -21.85
CA ASP A 176 25.66 -2.76 -22.62
C ASP A 176 25.49 -1.93 -23.92
N GLY A 177 24.27 -1.54 -24.25
CA GLY A 177 23.98 -0.84 -25.50
C GLY A 177 24.37 0.63 -25.51
N TYR A 178 24.60 1.17 -26.70
CA TYR A 178 24.63 2.61 -26.94
C TYR A 178 24.00 2.97 -28.28
N PHE A 179 23.26 4.07 -28.30
CA PHE A 179 22.60 4.59 -29.48
C PHE A 179 23.49 5.61 -30.20
N LYS A 180 23.63 5.49 -31.52
CA LYS A 180 24.36 6.49 -32.34
C LYS A 180 23.86 6.47 -33.78
N LYS A 181 23.37 7.63 -34.26
CA LYS A 181 22.94 7.86 -35.66
C LYS A 181 21.93 6.81 -36.16
N GLY A 182 20.84 6.60 -35.41
CA GLY A 182 19.78 5.65 -35.80
C GLY A 182 20.20 4.18 -35.70
N LYS A 183 21.27 3.87 -34.97
CA LYS A 183 21.77 2.50 -34.79
C LYS A 183 22.01 2.22 -33.32
N VAL A 184 21.70 1.00 -32.91
CA VAL A 184 22.04 0.47 -31.59
C VAL A 184 23.27 -0.39 -31.72
N LYS A 185 24.25 -0.17 -30.87
CA LYS A 185 25.52 -0.90 -30.89
C LYS A 185 25.80 -1.54 -29.55
N PHE A 186 26.39 -2.72 -29.60
CA PHE A 186 26.81 -3.48 -28.44
C PHE A 186 28.27 -3.90 -28.58
N ARG A 187 28.96 -4.04 -27.46
CA ARG A 187 30.33 -4.52 -27.39
C ARG A 187 30.40 -5.62 -26.33
N PHE A 188 30.63 -6.85 -26.75
CA PHE A 188 30.63 -8.01 -25.85
C PHE A 188 31.95 -8.76 -25.91
N SER A 189 32.40 -9.22 -24.74
CA SER A 189 33.51 -10.18 -24.60
C SER A 189 33.06 -11.55 -24.06
N LYS A 190 31.82 -11.66 -23.54
CA LYS A 190 31.27 -12.88 -22.94
C LYS A 190 30.37 -13.62 -23.94
N GLN A 191 30.62 -14.91 -24.15
CA GLN A 191 29.87 -15.75 -25.10
C GLN A 191 28.36 -15.75 -24.83
N ARG A 192 27.93 -15.92 -23.57
CA ARG A 192 26.51 -15.90 -23.19
C ARG A 192 25.73 -14.67 -23.70
N LYS A 193 26.37 -13.49 -23.74
CA LYS A 193 25.74 -12.25 -24.20
C LYS A 193 25.62 -12.27 -25.72
N MET A 194 26.64 -12.79 -26.40
CA MET A 194 26.64 -12.94 -27.85
C MET A 194 25.57 -13.93 -28.29
N ASP A 195 25.46 -15.08 -27.62
CA ASP A 195 24.46 -16.12 -27.93
C ASP A 195 23.02 -15.57 -27.89
N LEU A 196 22.70 -14.75 -26.89
CA LEU A 196 21.41 -14.07 -26.78
C LEU A 196 21.17 -13.03 -27.87
N MET A 197 22.23 -12.46 -28.44
CA MET A 197 22.14 -11.38 -29.43
C MET A 197 22.20 -11.89 -30.88
N GLU A 198 22.64 -13.13 -31.11
CA GLU A 198 22.66 -13.77 -32.44
C GLU A 198 21.27 -13.98 -33.04
N GLN A 199 20.22 -14.05 -32.21
CA GLN A 199 18.85 -14.22 -32.69
C GLN A 199 18.29 -12.97 -33.39
N PHE A 200 18.90 -11.80 -33.18
CA PHE A 200 18.43 -10.54 -33.75
C PHE A 200 19.11 -10.24 -35.10
N PRO A 201 18.40 -9.62 -36.05
CA PRO A 201 18.97 -9.27 -37.36
C PRO A 201 19.96 -8.10 -37.23
N TYR A 202 21.25 -8.41 -37.11
CA TYR A 202 22.30 -7.39 -37.08
C TYR A 202 22.64 -6.87 -38.48
N LEU A 203 22.89 -5.57 -38.57
CA LEU A 203 23.42 -4.91 -39.77
C LEU A 203 24.90 -5.22 -39.97
N ARG A 204 25.64 -5.43 -38.87
CA ARG A 204 27.08 -5.71 -38.89
C ARG A 204 27.54 -6.39 -37.62
N LYS A 205 28.43 -7.37 -37.75
CA LYS A 205 29.17 -8.04 -36.68
C LYS A 205 30.66 -8.02 -36.99
N THR A 206 31.49 -7.54 -36.07
CA THR A 206 32.95 -7.52 -36.22
C THR A 206 33.65 -7.89 -34.93
N THR A 207 34.75 -8.63 -34.99
CA THR A 207 35.55 -8.98 -33.82
C THR A 207 36.89 -8.24 -33.88
N GLU A 208 37.22 -7.53 -32.81
CA GLU A 208 38.47 -6.79 -32.66
C GLU A 208 39.37 -7.51 -31.65
N GLY A 209 40.62 -7.79 -32.03
CA GLY A 209 41.58 -8.52 -31.21
C GLY A 209 42.26 -7.69 -30.11
N LYS A 210 42.17 -6.35 -30.16
CA LYS A 210 42.72 -5.42 -29.16
C LYS A 210 41.87 -4.15 -29.08
N ILE A 211 41.48 -3.76 -27.88
CA ILE A 211 40.99 -2.40 -27.58
C ILE A 211 41.92 -1.80 -26.52
N TYR A 212 42.27 -0.51 -26.68
CA TYR A 212 43.10 0.30 -25.76
C TYR A 212 42.85 -0.04 -24.26
N GLY A 213 43.89 -0.51 -23.56
CA GLY A 213 43.85 -0.90 -22.15
C GLY A 213 44.44 -2.30 -21.85
N VAL A 214 44.30 -2.74 -20.59
CA VAL A 214 44.92 -3.96 -20.01
C VAL A 214 44.21 -5.28 -20.39
N SER A 215 43.01 -5.22 -21.00
CA SER A 215 42.21 -6.41 -21.32
C SER A 215 42.73 -7.15 -22.56
N ARG A 216 42.99 -8.46 -22.44
CA ARG A 216 43.45 -9.33 -23.54
C ARG A 216 42.31 -10.12 -24.23
N HIS A 217 41.06 -9.92 -23.82
CA HIS A 217 39.93 -10.65 -24.40
C HIS A 217 39.42 -9.99 -25.68
N PRO A 218 39.14 -10.77 -26.75
CA PRO A 218 38.54 -10.23 -27.97
C PRO A 218 37.16 -9.62 -27.66
N ILE A 219 36.83 -8.54 -28.36
CA ILE A 219 35.53 -7.86 -28.24
C ILE A 219 34.81 -7.97 -29.57
N THR A 220 33.60 -8.51 -29.53
CA THR A 220 32.68 -8.55 -30.67
C THR A 220 31.74 -7.36 -30.60
N VAL A 221 31.69 -6.61 -31.71
CA VAL A 221 30.85 -5.44 -31.87
C VAL A 221 29.68 -5.81 -32.76
N TYR A 222 28.46 -5.67 -32.23
CA TYR A 222 27.22 -5.78 -33.00
C TYR A 222 26.69 -4.39 -33.31
N THR A 223 26.16 -4.22 -34.52
CA THR A 223 25.41 -3.03 -34.93
C THR A 223 24.05 -3.47 -35.44
N PHE A 224 22.99 -2.90 -34.87
CA PHE A 224 21.60 -3.17 -35.17
C PHE A 224 20.90 -1.90 -35.67
N ASP A 225 19.80 -2.09 -36.38
CA ASP A 225 18.86 -1.02 -36.68
C ASP A 225 18.16 -0.57 -35.39
N ALA A 226 17.92 0.73 -35.23
CA ALA A 226 17.23 1.26 -34.07
C ALA A 226 15.75 0.85 -33.99
N ALA A 227 15.15 0.35 -35.08
CA ALA A 227 13.79 -0.16 -35.10
C ALA A 227 13.57 -1.37 -34.17
N LEU A 228 14.63 -2.11 -33.82
CA LEU A 228 14.56 -3.18 -32.81
C LEU A 228 14.43 -2.66 -31.38
N LEU A 229 14.74 -1.38 -31.15
CA LEU A 229 14.56 -0.75 -29.86
C LEU A 229 13.21 -0.03 -29.86
N ARG A 230 12.28 -0.51 -29.03
CA ARG A 230 10.98 0.12 -28.74
C ARG A 230 11.20 1.46 -28.01
N GLN A 231 11.51 2.50 -28.77
CA GLN A 231 11.91 3.81 -28.24
C GLN A 231 10.80 4.47 -27.43
N GLU A 232 9.53 4.14 -27.69
CA GLU A 232 8.38 4.59 -26.90
C GLU A 232 8.38 4.08 -25.45
N TRP A 233 9.18 3.05 -25.14
CA TRP A 233 9.37 2.54 -23.77
C TRP A 233 10.43 3.33 -22.99
N LEU A 234 11.17 4.21 -23.66
CA LEU A 234 12.25 5.00 -23.06
C LEU A 234 11.77 6.44 -22.78
N SER A 235 12.13 6.96 -21.61
CA SER A 235 11.93 8.37 -21.28
C SER A 235 13.14 9.22 -21.67
N ASP A 236 14.33 8.66 -21.45
CA ASP A 236 15.61 9.32 -21.62
C ASP A 236 16.69 8.28 -21.93
N TYR A 237 17.94 8.74 -22.08
CA TYR A 237 19.06 7.83 -22.33
C TYR A 237 19.16 6.77 -21.22
N LYS A 238 18.86 5.51 -21.59
CA LYS A 238 18.88 4.34 -20.71
C LYS A 238 17.94 4.43 -19.50
N GLN A 239 16.82 5.13 -19.64
CA GLN A 239 15.77 5.22 -18.64
C GLN A 239 14.43 4.86 -19.26
N MET A 240 13.61 4.08 -18.55
CA MET A 240 12.30 3.66 -19.05
C MET A 240 11.22 4.68 -18.66
N THR A 241 10.11 4.71 -19.40
CA THR A 241 8.93 5.45 -18.94
C THR A 241 8.25 4.71 -17.79
N TRP A 242 7.70 5.43 -16.81
CA TRP A 242 6.89 4.81 -15.77
C TRP A 242 5.63 4.16 -16.33
N SER A 243 5.07 4.69 -17.43
CA SER A 243 3.97 4.05 -18.14
C SER A 243 4.33 2.63 -18.60
N PHE A 244 5.48 2.45 -19.25
CA PHE A 244 5.95 1.11 -19.62
C PHE A 244 6.16 0.22 -18.39
N VAL A 245 6.90 0.73 -17.40
CA VAL A 245 7.26 -0.03 -16.18
C VAL A 245 6.01 -0.49 -15.42
N HIS A 246 4.98 0.35 -15.32
CA HIS A 246 3.75 0.04 -14.61
C HIS A 246 2.89 -0.98 -15.35
N THR A 247 2.92 -1.01 -16.69
CA THR A 247 2.07 -1.89 -17.53
C THR A 247 2.59 -3.33 -17.65
N LEU A 248 3.85 -3.60 -17.28
CA LEU A 248 4.41 -4.95 -17.33
C LEU A 248 3.54 -5.95 -16.54
N SER A 249 3.23 -7.08 -17.19
CA SER A 249 2.62 -8.22 -16.50
C SER A 249 3.63 -8.85 -15.54
N GLN A 250 3.16 -9.72 -14.65
CA GLN A 250 4.06 -10.45 -13.76
C GLN A 250 5.10 -11.26 -14.56
N GLU A 251 4.67 -11.91 -15.64
CA GLU A 251 5.53 -12.75 -16.48
C GLU A 251 6.56 -11.92 -17.26
N GLN A 252 6.13 -10.81 -17.86
CA GLN A 252 7.01 -9.88 -18.55
C GLN A 252 8.03 -9.25 -17.59
N ALA A 253 7.59 -8.86 -16.39
CA ALA A 253 8.48 -8.34 -15.36
C ALA A 253 9.54 -9.39 -14.94
N ALA A 254 9.12 -10.64 -14.74
CA ALA A 254 10.03 -11.73 -14.40
C ALA A 254 11.05 -12.00 -15.52
N PHE A 255 10.58 -12.07 -16.77
CA PHE A 255 11.45 -12.24 -17.93
C PHE A 255 12.44 -11.09 -18.08
N PHE A 256 11.99 -9.84 -17.96
CA PHE A 256 12.84 -8.67 -18.11
C PHE A 256 13.98 -8.66 -17.08
N ILE A 257 13.68 -9.04 -15.83
CA ILE A 257 14.67 -9.15 -14.76
C ILE A 257 15.70 -10.26 -15.04
N TRP A 258 15.23 -11.41 -15.53
CA TRP A 258 16.12 -12.46 -15.99
C TRP A 258 17.01 -11.97 -17.15
N ALA A 259 16.42 -11.34 -18.16
CA ALA A 259 17.12 -10.82 -19.33
C ALA A 259 18.21 -9.82 -18.92
N TYR A 260 17.87 -8.83 -18.09
CA TYR A 260 18.82 -7.84 -17.58
C TYR A 260 19.99 -8.51 -16.84
N SER A 261 19.72 -9.53 -16.03
CA SER A 261 20.77 -10.28 -15.31
C SER A 261 21.76 -11.01 -16.25
N GLN A 262 21.35 -11.30 -17.49
CA GLN A 262 22.25 -11.87 -18.50
C GLN A 262 23.25 -10.85 -19.04
N PHE A 263 22.95 -9.56 -18.96
CA PHE A 263 23.82 -8.50 -19.42
C PHE A 263 24.59 -7.88 -18.27
N ASP A 264 23.93 -7.10 -17.42
CA ASP A 264 24.55 -6.38 -16.31
C ASP A 264 24.06 -6.91 -14.97
N GLY A 265 24.36 -8.18 -14.74
CA GLY A 265 24.05 -8.87 -13.49
C GLY A 265 24.89 -10.13 -13.26
N THR A 266 24.75 -10.65 -12.05
CA THR A 266 25.32 -11.91 -11.59
C THR A 266 24.17 -12.82 -11.17
N VAL A 267 24.07 -13.99 -11.80
CA VAL A 267 23.12 -15.04 -11.38
C VAL A 267 23.89 -16.06 -10.54
N TYR A 268 23.38 -16.37 -9.36
CA TYR A 268 23.98 -17.32 -8.44
C TYR A 268 23.38 -18.72 -8.63
N GLU A 269 24.12 -19.76 -8.27
CA GLU A 269 23.70 -21.17 -8.40
C GLU A 269 22.38 -21.48 -7.68
N ASN A 270 22.10 -20.77 -6.58
CA ASN A 270 20.87 -20.94 -5.81
C ASN A 270 19.63 -20.27 -6.44
N GLY A 271 19.76 -19.69 -7.64
CA GLY A 271 18.70 -18.98 -8.35
C GLY A 271 18.50 -17.52 -7.92
N ALA A 272 19.28 -17.02 -6.97
CA ALA A 272 19.32 -15.59 -6.69
C ALA A 272 20.03 -14.85 -7.83
N ALA A 273 19.77 -13.56 -7.94
CA ALA A 273 20.48 -12.71 -8.89
C ALA A 273 20.82 -11.36 -8.27
N GLU A 274 21.77 -10.68 -8.88
CA GLU A 274 22.11 -9.30 -8.55
C GLU A 274 22.22 -8.50 -9.85
N LEU A 275 21.53 -7.37 -9.90
CA LEU A 275 21.54 -6.46 -11.05
C LEU A 275 22.36 -5.22 -10.71
N PHE A 276 23.10 -4.69 -11.70
CA PHE A 276 23.95 -3.53 -11.54
C PHE A 276 23.48 -2.37 -12.43
N THR A 277 23.66 -1.14 -11.95
CA THR A 277 23.54 0.08 -12.76
C THR A 277 24.26 1.23 -12.07
N SER A 278 24.73 2.21 -12.84
CA SER A 278 25.23 3.48 -12.33
C SER A 278 24.15 4.57 -12.28
N ASP A 279 22.97 4.32 -12.86
CA ASP A 279 21.88 5.27 -12.95
C ASP A 279 20.88 5.05 -11.79
N PRO A 280 20.62 6.07 -10.95
CA PRO A 280 19.75 5.93 -9.78
C PRO A 280 18.26 5.81 -10.13
N LEU A 281 17.80 6.29 -11.29
CA LEU A 281 16.41 6.11 -11.71
C LEU A 281 16.20 4.69 -12.23
N LEU A 282 17.11 4.20 -13.09
CA LEU A 282 17.09 2.82 -13.56
C LEU A 282 17.21 1.84 -12.38
N HIS A 283 17.99 2.17 -11.35
CA HIS A 283 18.06 1.38 -10.11
C HIS A 283 16.69 1.21 -9.46
N GLN A 284 15.93 2.30 -9.35
CA GLN A 284 14.58 2.28 -8.80
C GLN A 284 13.60 1.51 -9.68
N GLN A 285 13.70 1.66 -11.00
CA GLN A 285 12.87 0.94 -11.96
C GLN A 285 13.13 -0.57 -11.92
N LEU A 286 14.40 -1.00 -11.87
CA LEU A 286 14.77 -2.40 -11.72
C LEU A 286 14.25 -2.97 -10.39
N ASN A 287 14.35 -2.21 -9.30
CA ASN A 287 13.80 -2.62 -8.02
C ASN A 287 12.27 -2.78 -8.03
N TYR A 288 11.57 -1.87 -8.72
CA TYR A 288 10.13 -1.97 -8.95
C TYR A 288 9.78 -3.22 -9.76
N ILE A 289 10.40 -3.41 -10.93
CA ILE A 289 10.08 -4.52 -11.83
C ILE A 289 10.35 -5.85 -11.13
N ALA A 290 11.47 -5.98 -10.40
CA ALA A 290 11.76 -7.16 -9.60
C ALA A 290 10.70 -7.44 -8.54
N THR A 291 10.15 -6.39 -7.92
CA THR A 291 9.06 -6.54 -6.95
C THR A 291 7.78 -7.01 -7.63
N MET A 292 7.40 -6.41 -8.76
CA MET A 292 6.17 -6.77 -9.49
C MET A 292 6.23 -8.13 -10.17
N ALA A 293 7.43 -8.64 -10.44
CA ALA A 293 7.68 -10.03 -10.84
C ALA A 293 7.40 -11.04 -9.71
N GLY A 294 7.20 -10.58 -8.46
CA GLY A 294 6.99 -11.44 -7.30
C GLY A 294 8.28 -11.79 -6.54
N TYR A 295 9.40 -11.12 -6.83
CA TYR A 295 10.66 -11.41 -6.15
C TYR A 295 10.85 -10.61 -4.86
N LYS A 296 11.63 -11.21 -3.94
CA LYS A 296 12.22 -10.49 -2.82
C LYS A 296 13.42 -9.67 -3.30
N SER A 297 13.17 -8.44 -3.73
CA SER A 297 14.17 -7.47 -4.19
C SER A 297 14.76 -6.61 -3.06
N THR A 298 16.07 -6.42 -2.98
CA THR A 298 16.71 -5.57 -1.96
C THR A 298 17.66 -4.61 -2.66
N PRO A 299 17.33 -3.32 -2.75
CA PRO A 299 18.22 -2.34 -3.36
C PRO A 299 19.28 -1.87 -2.35
N TYR A 300 20.49 -1.64 -2.84
CA TYR A 300 21.57 -1.01 -2.09
C TYR A 300 22.56 -0.33 -3.04
N SER A 301 23.54 0.40 -2.53
CA SER A 301 24.60 0.99 -3.34
C SER A 301 25.95 0.93 -2.65
N VAL A 302 27.01 0.83 -3.44
CA VAL A 302 28.40 0.71 -3.00
C VAL A 302 29.21 1.86 -3.57
N LYS A 303 30.06 2.48 -2.76
CA LYS A 303 30.99 3.51 -3.25
C LYS A 303 32.06 2.86 -4.11
N GLN A 304 32.28 3.38 -5.30
CA GLN A 304 33.35 2.92 -6.17
C GLN A 304 34.69 3.46 -5.66
N VAL A 305 35.62 2.54 -5.42
CA VAL A 305 36.95 2.83 -4.87
C VAL A 305 38.05 2.78 -5.94
N SER A 306 37.70 2.39 -7.16
CA SER A 306 38.65 2.35 -8.28
C SER A 306 39.08 3.77 -8.65
N PRO A 307 40.38 4.10 -8.63
CA PRO A 307 40.88 5.43 -9.02
C PRO A 307 40.54 5.79 -10.48
N ASN A 308 40.26 4.80 -11.31
CA ASN A 308 39.97 4.97 -12.73
C ASN A 308 38.46 5.03 -13.04
N SER A 309 37.60 4.85 -12.03
CA SER A 309 36.15 4.93 -12.21
C SER A 309 35.70 6.39 -12.17
N LYS A 310 34.98 6.83 -13.20
CA LYS A 310 34.27 8.12 -13.20
C LYS A 310 32.92 8.05 -12.46
N ILE A 311 32.51 6.85 -12.06
CA ILE A 311 31.27 6.58 -11.34
C ILE A 311 31.59 6.61 -9.84
N ASP A 312 30.92 7.46 -9.06
CA ASP A 312 31.09 7.55 -7.60
C ASP A 312 30.41 6.39 -6.85
N ARG A 313 29.21 6.00 -7.29
CA ARG A 313 28.44 4.91 -6.69
C ARG A 313 27.92 3.94 -7.74
N LEU A 314 28.02 2.66 -7.44
CA LEU A 314 27.33 1.60 -8.17
C LEU A 314 26.08 1.18 -7.39
N TYR A 315 24.96 1.05 -8.09
CA TYR A 315 23.68 0.67 -7.52
C TYR A 315 23.36 -0.78 -7.84
N HIS A 316 22.88 -1.50 -6.83
CA HIS A 316 22.64 -2.94 -6.87
C HIS A 316 21.18 -3.23 -6.52
N VAL A 317 20.58 -4.19 -7.22
CA VAL A 317 19.31 -4.82 -6.82
C VAL A 317 19.55 -6.31 -6.61
N TYR A 318 19.59 -6.74 -5.35
CA TYR A 318 19.66 -8.15 -5.01
C TYR A 318 18.28 -8.79 -5.10
N ILE A 319 18.16 -9.89 -5.82
CA ILE A 319 16.93 -10.65 -6.06
C ILE A 319 17.09 -11.98 -5.34
N GLY A 320 16.38 -12.15 -4.23
CA GLY A 320 16.41 -13.38 -3.45
C GLY A 320 15.30 -14.36 -3.82
N VAL A 321 15.59 -15.66 -3.71
CA VAL A 321 14.64 -16.77 -3.98
C VAL A 321 13.53 -16.96 -2.93
N GLY A 322 13.46 -16.10 -1.91
CA GLY A 322 12.48 -16.21 -0.84
C GLY A 322 11.11 -15.63 -1.25
N LYS A 323 10.02 -16.32 -0.89
CA LYS A 323 8.63 -15.87 -1.19
C LYS A 323 8.07 -14.84 -0.21
N HIS A 324 8.85 -14.41 0.77
CA HIS A 324 8.43 -13.45 1.78
C HIS A 324 9.64 -12.72 2.40
N ARG A 325 9.38 -11.56 2.99
CA ARG A 325 10.32 -10.87 3.88
C ARG A 325 9.92 -11.12 5.33
N SER A 326 10.90 -11.23 6.22
CA SER A 326 10.63 -11.33 7.65
C SER A 326 10.88 -9.98 8.32
N LEU A 327 9.84 -9.44 8.96
CA LEU A 327 9.93 -8.27 9.82
C LEU A 327 9.90 -8.76 11.27
N GLN A 328 11.04 -8.69 11.96
CA GLN A 328 11.23 -9.29 13.29
C GLN A 328 11.46 -8.21 14.35
N PRO A 329 10.87 -8.33 15.55
CA PRO A 329 11.08 -7.38 16.64
C PRO A 329 12.55 -7.20 17.03
N LYS A 330 13.41 -8.21 16.83
CA LYS A 330 14.85 -8.10 17.12
C LYS A 330 15.58 -7.03 16.27
N HIS A 331 14.96 -6.57 15.18
CA HIS A 331 15.51 -5.52 14.31
C HIS A 331 14.90 -4.14 14.59
N ARG A 332 14.00 -4.06 15.57
CA ARG A 332 13.27 -2.87 15.98
C ARG A 332 14.09 -2.11 17.02
N ILE A 333 14.36 -0.84 16.77
CA ILE A 333 14.97 0.06 17.74
C ILE A 333 13.87 1.00 18.21
N GLU A 334 13.62 1.03 19.51
CA GLU A 334 12.67 1.98 20.10
C GLU A 334 13.38 3.32 20.28
N ARG A 335 12.76 4.41 19.80
CA ARG A 335 13.31 5.76 19.91
C ARG A 335 12.21 6.74 20.27
N HIS A 336 12.59 7.84 20.91
CA HIS A 336 11.73 9.01 20.97
C HIS A 336 11.82 9.77 19.63
N PHE A 337 10.69 10.25 19.14
CA PHE A 337 10.57 11.03 17.92
C PHE A 337 9.70 12.25 18.21
N ASP A 338 10.15 13.38 17.70
CA ASP A 338 9.41 14.64 17.69
C ASP A 338 9.44 15.18 16.26
N GLY A 339 8.28 15.20 15.61
CA GLY A 339 8.17 15.55 14.20
C GLY A 339 6.79 15.29 13.65
N LYS A 340 6.70 15.03 12.34
CA LYS A 340 5.43 14.67 11.69
C LYS A 340 5.42 13.22 11.25
N LEU A 341 4.25 12.59 11.37
CA LEU A 341 3.96 11.29 10.77
C LEU A 341 2.87 11.42 9.70
N TYR A 342 2.91 10.51 8.74
CA TYR A 342 2.15 10.54 7.50
C TYR A 342 1.44 9.22 7.23
N CYS A 343 0.30 9.24 6.56
CA CYS A 343 -0.44 8.03 6.16
C CYS A 343 -1.28 8.26 4.91
N LEU A 344 -1.55 7.16 4.18
CA LEU A 344 -2.47 7.12 3.06
C LEU A 344 -3.57 6.09 3.28
N THR A 345 -4.81 6.56 3.16
CA THR A 345 -5.99 5.72 3.25
C THR A 345 -6.42 5.26 1.87
N VAL A 346 -5.86 4.15 1.41
CA VAL A 346 -6.40 3.41 0.26
C VAL A 346 -7.45 2.43 0.75
N PRO A 347 -8.54 2.20 0.02
CA PRO A 347 -9.62 1.55 0.72
C PRO A 347 -9.53 0.03 0.79
N SER A 348 -8.53 -0.60 0.13
CA SER A 348 -8.25 -2.04 0.36
C SER A 348 -7.77 -2.25 1.78
N SER A 349 -7.52 -1.13 2.46
CA SER A 349 -6.92 -0.99 3.76
C SER A 349 -5.51 -1.55 3.76
N VAL A 350 -4.89 -1.68 2.57
CA VAL A 350 -3.50 -2.10 2.38
C VAL A 350 -2.84 -1.28 1.27
N MET A 351 -2.02 -0.29 1.63
CA MET A 351 -1.23 0.52 0.68
C MET A 351 0.14 -0.13 0.41
N ILE A 352 0.76 0.25 -0.71
CA ILE A 352 2.13 -0.16 -1.06
C ILE A 352 3.10 0.97 -0.75
N ILE A 353 4.06 0.72 0.13
CA ILE A 353 5.12 1.66 0.46
C ILE A 353 6.47 1.19 -0.07
N ARG A 354 7.40 2.14 -0.19
CA ARG A 354 8.84 1.90 -0.30
C ARG A 354 9.54 2.65 0.83
N THR A 355 10.32 1.91 1.61
CA THR A 355 11.08 2.49 2.72
C THR A 355 12.23 3.38 2.21
N ALA A 356 12.87 4.16 3.08
CA ALA A 356 14.00 5.02 2.70
C ALA A 356 15.23 4.24 2.19
N LYS A 357 15.29 2.92 2.42
CA LYS A 357 16.30 2.01 1.84
C LYS A 357 15.75 1.18 0.67
N GLY A 358 14.64 1.60 0.07
CA GLY A 358 14.09 1.01 -1.14
C GLY A 358 13.38 -0.34 -0.95
N VAL A 359 13.04 -0.74 0.28
CA VAL A 359 12.29 -1.99 0.49
C VAL A 359 10.81 -1.74 0.23
N ILE A 360 10.24 -2.43 -0.76
CA ILE A 360 8.82 -2.32 -1.10
C ILE A 360 8.00 -3.33 -0.28
N MET A 361 6.89 -2.90 0.33
CA MET A 361 6.00 -3.76 1.11
C MET A 361 4.56 -3.23 1.30
N PRO A 362 3.58 -4.13 1.55
CA PRO A 362 2.21 -3.78 1.91
C PRO A 362 1.98 -3.54 3.42
N ILE A 363 1.19 -2.51 3.77
CA ILE A 363 0.84 -2.08 5.15
C ILE A 363 -0.61 -1.56 5.24
N GLY A 364 -1.30 -1.48 6.40
CA GLY A 364 -2.77 -1.24 6.43
C GLY A 364 -3.44 -0.19 7.35
N ASN A 365 -4.78 -0.03 7.18
CA ASN A 365 -5.68 1.08 7.69
C ASN A 365 -6.73 0.66 8.79
N CYS A 366 -7.73 1.49 9.18
CA CYS A 366 -8.55 1.40 10.43
C CYS A 366 -10.12 1.47 10.40
N GLY A 367 -10.81 1.14 11.54
CA GLY A 367 -12.30 1.12 11.71
C GLY A 367 -12.91 0.99 13.14
N LEU A 368 -12.49 1.78 14.15
CA LEU A 368 -12.82 1.61 15.59
C LEU A 368 -14.18 2.16 16.09
N TYR A 369 -14.57 3.36 15.67
CA TYR A 369 -15.69 4.12 16.24
C TYR A 369 -17.05 3.38 16.24
N THR A 370 -17.41 2.75 15.12
CA THR A 370 -18.73 2.13 14.94
C THR A 370 -18.95 0.92 15.85
N GLY A 371 -17.88 0.16 16.14
CA GLY A 371 -17.95 -0.99 17.04
C GLY A 371 -18.31 -0.60 18.47
N HIS A 372 -17.68 0.46 18.97
CA HIS A 372 -17.90 0.95 20.33
C HIS A 372 -19.32 1.46 20.57
N VAL A 373 -19.81 2.35 19.69
CA VAL A 373 -21.11 3.02 19.84
C VAL A 373 -22.27 2.03 19.92
N LEU A 374 -22.19 0.92 19.17
CA LEU A 374 -23.19 -0.15 19.24
C LEU A 374 -23.09 -0.97 20.52
N GLY A 375 -21.88 -1.32 20.94
CA GLY A 375 -21.64 -2.13 22.14
C GLY A 375 -22.22 -1.51 23.41
N VAL A 376 -21.91 -0.23 23.68
CA VAL A 376 -22.42 0.50 24.86
C VAL A 376 -23.95 0.61 24.85
N SER A 377 -24.55 0.64 23.67
CA SER A 377 -25.99 0.84 23.49
C SER A 377 -26.79 -0.47 23.49
N GLY A 378 -26.18 -1.59 23.95
CA GLY A 378 -26.83 -2.90 24.01
C GLY A 378 -27.14 -3.49 22.63
N ARG A 379 -26.43 -3.06 21.58
CA ARG A 379 -26.59 -3.58 20.23
C ARG A 379 -25.54 -4.63 19.94
N TYR A 380 -25.90 -5.55 19.04
CA TYR A 380 -24.98 -6.56 18.55
C TYR A 380 -23.82 -5.91 17.79
N VAL A 381 -22.59 -6.31 18.12
CA VAL A 381 -21.37 -5.93 17.42
C VAL A 381 -20.87 -7.12 16.62
N ILE A 382 -20.66 -6.92 15.33
CA ILE A 382 -20.14 -7.97 14.45
C ILE A 382 -18.73 -8.42 14.88
N LYS A 383 -18.41 -9.68 14.60
CA LYS A 383 -17.14 -10.30 15.01
C LYS A 383 -15.89 -9.53 14.56
N ASP A 384 -15.90 -9.00 13.33
CA ASP A 384 -14.80 -8.25 12.71
C ASP A 384 -15.11 -6.74 12.62
N TRP A 385 -15.59 -6.16 13.73
CA TRP A 385 -16.02 -4.75 13.84
C TRP A 385 -15.04 -3.71 13.28
N TYR A 386 -13.75 -4.04 13.29
CA TYR A 386 -12.67 -3.20 12.77
C TYR A 386 -12.61 -3.12 11.23
N ARG A 387 -13.53 -3.78 10.50
CA ARG A 387 -13.63 -3.75 9.03
C ARG A 387 -14.96 -3.15 8.58
N ALA A 388 -14.91 -2.03 7.87
CA ALA A 388 -16.11 -1.37 7.34
C ALA A 388 -17.01 -2.28 6.48
N SER A 389 -16.43 -3.15 5.65
CA SER A 389 -17.21 -4.08 4.81
C SER A 389 -17.83 -5.25 5.57
N ALA A 390 -17.30 -5.61 6.75
CA ALA A 390 -17.87 -6.69 7.57
C ALA A 390 -19.24 -6.31 8.15
N TRP A 391 -19.57 -5.02 8.17
CA TRP A 391 -20.89 -4.50 8.57
C TRP A 391 -21.99 -4.77 7.55
N ASN A 392 -21.67 -5.31 6.37
CA ASN A 392 -22.65 -5.82 5.41
C ASN A 392 -23.19 -7.22 5.81
N ASP A 393 -23.63 -7.37 7.06
CA ASP A 393 -24.00 -8.67 7.60
C ASP A 393 -25.52 -8.83 7.74
N ALA A 394 -26.16 -9.32 6.67
CA ALA A 394 -27.58 -9.63 6.68
C ALA A 394 -27.93 -10.89 7.51
N LYS A 395 -26.93 -11.67 7.97
CA LYS A 395 -27.20 -12.84 8.83
C LYS A 395 -27.52 -12.38 10.24
N THR A 396 -26.74 -11.45 10.77
CA THR A 396 -26.87 -10.98 12.14
C THR A 396 -27.64 -9.66 12.27
N MET A 397 -27.79 -8.87 11.21
CA MET A 397 -28.53 -7.60 11.19
C MET A 397 -29.67 -7.59 10.17
N THR A 398 -30.58 -6.62 10.29
CA THR A 398 -31.68 -6.44 9.33
C THR A 398 -31.21 -5.54 8.18
N LYS A 399 -31.13 -6.09 6.97
CA LYS A 399 -30.89 -5.29 5.76
C LYS A 399 -32.12 -4.44 5.44
N LEU A 400 -31.94 -3.16 5.16
CA LEU A 400 -33.00 -2.22 4.80
C LEU A 400 -32.96 -1.89 3.31
N GLY A 401 -34.14 -1.65 2.72
CA GLY A 401 -34.26 -1.21 1.32
C GLY A 401 -33.97 0.28 1.11
N ALA A 402 -33.97 1.08 2.18
CA ALA A 402 -33.76 2.53 2.15
C ALA A 402 -33.04 2.99 3.44
N PRO A 403 -32.36 4.16 3.42
CA PRO A 403 -31.75 4.71 4.62
C PRO A 403 -32.84 5.09 5.64
N ALA A 404 -32.60 4.74 6.90
CA ALA A 404 -33.42 5.16 8.02
C ALA A 404 -32.54 5.88 9.05
N TYR A 405 -33.09 6.87 9.75
CA TYR A 405 -32.41 7.53 10.84
C TYR A 405 -31.93 6.49 11.86
N GLY A 406 -30.63 6.45 12.07
CA GLY A 406 -29.93 5.54 12.95
C GLY A 406 -29.47 4.22 12.33
N CYS A 407 -29.77 3.93 11.07
CA CYS A 407 -29.22 2.74 10.44
C CYS A 407 -27.70 2.88 10.24
N LEU A 408 -26.99 1.76 10.27
CA LEU A 408 -25.65 1.67 9.72
C LEU A 408 -25.76 1.88 8.21
N VAL A 409 -24.86 2.71 7.68
CA VAL A 409 -24.59 2.78 6.26
C VAL A 409 -23.15 2.37 6.02
N THR A 410 -22.98 1.46 5.10
CA THR A 410 -21.67 1.12 4.56
C THR A 410 -21.52 1.76 3.20
N PHE A 411 -20.30 2.16 2.87
CA PHE A 411 -19.97 2.70 1.57
C PHE A 411 -18.87 1.87 0.95
N THR A 412 -18.95 1.60 -0.34
CA THR A 412 -17.75 1.38 -1.13
C THR A 412 -17.19 2.73 -1.56
N ARG A 413 -15.88 2.78 -1.54
CA ARG A 413 -15.02 3.76 -2.21
C ARG A 413 -14.02 2.95 -3.01
N THR A 414 -13.43 3.53 -4.06
CA THR A 414 -12.48 2.83 -4.94
C THR A 414 -11.29 2.32 -4.14
N GLY A 415 -11.34 1.02 -3.79
CA GLY A 415 -10.44 0.28 -2.91
C GLY A 415 -11.08 -0.36 -1.68
N GLY A 416 -12.22 0.07 -1.11
CA GLY A 416 -12.86 -0.62 0.02
C GLY A 416 -13.78 0.25 0.88
N GLY A 417 -13.90 0.00 2.19
CA GLY A 417 -15.11 0.37 2.95
C GLY A 417 -15.04 1.67 3.76
N HIS A 418 -16.19 2.31 3.99
CA HIS A 418 -16.45 3.22 5.12
C HIS A 418 -17.73 2.77 5.83
N VAL A 419 -17.84 3.04 7.12
CA VAL A 419 -19.06 2.74 7.89
C VAL A 419 -19.34 3.86 8.90
N GLY A 420 -20.62 4.19 9.06
CA GLY A 420 -21.11 5.13 10.06
C GLY A 420 -22.64 5.02 10.18
N PHE A 421 -23.25 5.94 10.93
CA PHE A 421 -24.69 5.97 11.15
C PHE A 421 -25.36 7.08 10.34
N VAL A 422 -26.47 6.79 9.66
CA VAL A 422 -27.27 7.82 9.00
C VAL A 422 -27.99 8.65 10.05
N VAL A 423 -27.76 9.96 10.06
CA VAL A 423 -28.39 10.90 11.00
C VAL A 423 -29.23 11.98 10.31
N GLY A 424 -29.26 11.97 8.99
CA GLY A 424 -30.10 12.87 8.22
C GLY A 424 -29.70 12.92 6.76
N GLN A 425 -30.10 13.99 6.08
CA GLN A 425 -29.71 14.31 4.72
C GLN A 425 -29.51 15.81 4.52
N ASP A 426 -28.68 16.19 3.56
CA ASP A 426 -28.57 17.58 3.13
C ASP A 426 -29.67 17.94 2.11
N ALA A 427 -29.73 19.21 1.71
CA ALA A 427 -30.69 19.71 0.73
C ALA A 427 -30.54 19.07 -0.67
N ARG A 428 -29.40 18.44 -0.96
CA ARG A 428 -29.10 17.74 -2.21
C ARG A 428 -29.42 16.24 -2.12
N GLY A 429 -29.93 15.78 -0.98
CA GLY A 429 -30.26 14.38 -0.71
C GLY A 429 -29.06 13.51 -0.36
N ASN A 430 -27.86 14.08 -0.14
CA ASN A 430 -26.72 13.32 0.38
C ASN A 430 -27.00 12.89 1.81
N LEU A 431 -26.54 11.70 2.19
CA LEU A 431 -26.68 11.20 3.56
C LEU A 431 -25.73 11.97 4.48
N LEU A 432 -26.27 12.47 5.59
CA LEU A 432 -25.46 12.96 6.69
C LEU A 432 -25.12 11.77 7.58
N VAL A 433 -23.82 11.48 7.70
CA VAL A 433 -23.30 10.29 8.36
C VAL A 433 -22.47 10.68 9.57
N LEU A 434 -22.92 10.21 10.73
CA LEU A 434 -22.19 10.26 11.98
C LEU A 434 -21.18 9.10 12.01
N GLY A 435 -19.90 9.42 11.94
CA GLY A 435 -18.84 8.43 11.81
C GLY A 435 -17.53 8.90 12.43
N GLY A 436 -16.69 7.94 12.81
CA GLY A 436 -15.33 8.18 13.29
C GLY A 436 -14.33 8.26 12.15
N ASN A 437 -13.18 8.85 12.44
CA ASN A 437 -12.13 9.10 11.47
C ASN A 437 -12.60 9.91 10.23
N GLN A 438 -13.63 10.74 10.42
CA GLN A 438 -14.13 11.66 9.41
C GLN A 438 -13.40 13.00 9.62
N SER A 439 -12.29 13.16 8.88
CA SER A 439 -11.30 14.24 9.09
C SER A 439 -10.67 14.19 10.49
N ASN A 440 -10.14 13.02 10.87
CA ASN A 440 -9.43 12.76 12.15
C ASN A 440 -10.26 13.03 13.43
N ARG A 441 -11.58 12.90 13.32
CA ARG A 441 -12.49 13.07 14.46
C ARG A 441 -13.76 12.28 14.25
N VAL A 442 -14.52 12.14 15.32
CA VAL A 442 -15.95 11.85 15.20
C VAL A 442 -16.66 13.11 14.75
N SER A 443 -17.35 13.04 13.62
CA SER A 443 -18.12 14.15 13.08
C SER A 443 -19.32 13.65 12.29
N ILE A 444 -20.15 14.60 11.82
CA ILE A 444 -21.18 14.35 10.82
C ILE A 444 -20.66 14.88 9.48
N ALA A 445 -20.63 14.02 8.47
CA ALA A 445 -20.17 14.38 7.13
C ALA A 445 -21.18 13.93 6.07
N ALA A 446 -21.27 14.67 4.96
CA ALA A 446 -22.21 14.40 3.87
C ALA A 446 -21.60 13.41 2.87
N PHE A 447 -22.35 12.37 2.50
CA PHE A 447 -21.96 11.35 1.52
C PHE A 447 -23.07 11.12 0.48
N PRO A 448 -22.75 11.08 -0.83
CA PRO A 448 -23.72 10.73 -1.86
C PRO A 448 -24.38 9.38 -1.61
N ARG A 449 -25.71 9.32 -1.74
CA ARG A 449 -26.50 8.07 -1.62
C ARG A 449 -26.02 6.98 -2.59
N SER A 450 -25.55 7.38 -3.77
CA SER A 450 -25.02 6.48 -4.81
C SER A 450 -23.81 5.67 -4.35
N ARG A 451 -23.11 6.09 -3.30
CA ARG A 451 -21.93 5.37 -2.76
C ARG A 451 -22.30 4.32 -1.72
N ALA A 452 -23.54 4.29 -1.24
CA ALA A 452 -23.95 3.39 -0.18
C ALA A 452 -24.02 1.94 -0.72
N THR A 453 -23.35 1.01 -0.06
CA THR A 453 -23.40 -0.43 -0.39
C THR A 453 -24.51 -1.17 0.33
N GLY A 454 -25.04 -0.58 1.40
CA GLY A 454 -26.12 -1.17 2.15
C GLY A 454 -26.49 -0.35 3.37
N TYR A 455 -27.74 -0.54 3.77
CA TYR A 455 -28.31 0.00 4.98
C TYR A 455 -28.66 -1.16 5.89
N TYR A 456 -28.20 -1.11 7.13
CA TYR A 456 -28.42 -2.18 8.09
C TYR A 456 -28.93 -1.62 9.40
N TRP A 457 -30.01 -2.19 9.90
CA TRP A 457 -30.51 -1.87 11.22
C TRP A 457 -29.79 -2.70 12.28
N PRO A 458 -29.19 -2.07 13.29
CA PRO A 458 -28.46 -2.80 14.33
C PRO A 458 -29.38 -3.73 15.12
N SER A 459 -28.98 -5.00 15.22
CA SER A 459 -29.65 -5.99 16.05
C SER A 459 -29.48 -5.69 17.53
N ILE A 460 -30.44 -6.13 18.33
CA ILE A 460 -30.35 -6.11 19.78
C ILE A 460 -29.43 -7.27 20.19
N TRP A 461 -28.55 -7.03 21.16
CA TRP A 461 -27.85 -8.13 21.81
C TRP A 461 -28.67 -8.56 23.04
N ASP A 462 -29.30 -9.72 22.95
CA ASP A 462 -30.16 -10.26 24.01
C ASP A 462 -29.97 -11.77 24.14
N GLY A 463 -29.97 -12.30 25.36
CA GLY A 463 -29.84 -13.74 25.62
C GLY A 463 -28.60 -14.40 25.02
N LYS A 464 -27.50 -13.65 24.84
CA LYS A 464 -26.28 -14.07 24.12
C LYS A 464 -26.50 -14.36 22.62
N GLN A 465 -27.50 -13.74 22.01
CA GLN A 465 -27.82 -13.87 20.59
C GLN A 465 -28.04 -12.51 19.95
N ALA A 466 -27.75 -12.44 18.64
CA ALA A 466 -28.09 -11.28 17.83
C ALA A 466 -29.58 -11.37 17.45
N VAL A 467 -30.42 -10.58 18.12
CA VAL A 467 -31.86 -10.51 17.83
C VAL A 467 -32.11 -9.40 16.84
N LYS A 468 -32.48 -9.78 15.61
CA LYS A 468 -32.82 -8.82 14.56
C LYS A 468 -33.93 -7.89 15.02
N SER A 469 -33.73 -6.60 14.79
CA SER A 469 -34.75 -5.58 15.01
C SER A 469 -34.97 -4.76 13.75
N VAL A 470 -36.03 -3.97 13.71
CA VAL A 470 -36.39 -3.14 12.55
C VAL A 470 -36.62 -1.69 12.98
N PRO A 471 -36.34 -0.70 12.11
CA PRO A 471 -36.70 0.68 12.39
C PRO A 471 -38.21 0.86 12.42
N ALA A 472 -38.70 1.77 13.26
CA ALA A 472 -40.07 2.27 13.13
C ALA A 472 -40.24 3.03 11.81
N ALA A 473 -41.42 2.92 11.19
CA ALA A 473 -41.69 3.45 9.84
C ALA A 473 -41.36 4.96 9.70
N PHE A 474 -41.61 5.76 10.73
CA PHE A 474 -41.31 7.19 10.71
C PHE A 474 -39.81 7.51 10.55
N ARG A 475 -38.91 6.58 10.85
CA ARG A 475 -37.44 6.80 10.76
C ARG A 475 -36.90 6.81 9.33
N TYR A 476 -37.68 6.34 8.36
CA TYR A 476 -37.31 6.47 6.95
C TYR A 476 -37.44 7.91 6.43
N THR A 477 -38.13 8.78 7.17
CA THR A 477 -38.15 10.22 6.91
C THR A 477 -36.94 10.87 7.56
N LEU A 478 -35.87 11.10 6.78
CA LEU A 478 -34.61 11.62 7.29
C LEU A 478 -34.70 13.12 7.63
N PRO A 479 -34.18 13.56 8.80
CA PRO A 479 -34.04 14.98 9.12
C PRO A 479 -33.17 15.72 8.09
N THR A 480 -33.50 16.98 7.78
CA THR A 480 -32.79 17.80 6.79
C THR A 480 -31.96 18.91 7.45
N GLY A 481 -30.74 19.13 6.96
CA GLY A 481 -29.93 20.31 7.32
C GLY A 481 -29.63 20.43 8.82
N ALA A 482 -29.86 21.61 9.41
CA ALA A 482 -29.55 21.90 10.83
C ALA A 482 -30.27 20.96 11.82
N ALA A 483 -31.47 20.47 11.46
CA ALA A 483 -32.23 19.52 12.28
C ALA A 483 -31.51 18.16 12.43
N ALA A 484 -30.64 17.79 11.48
CA ALA A 484 -29.81 16.59 11.57
C ALA A 484 -28.54 16.78 12.43
N ILE A 485 -28.14 18.03 12.66
CA ILE A 485 -26.88 18.40 13.33
C ILE A 485 -27.12 18.82 14.79
N SER A 486 -28.34 19.28 15.13
CA SER A 486 -28.75 19.69 16.48
C SER A 486 -28.49 18.64 17.57
N LYS A 487 -28.12 19.12 18.77
CA LYS A 487 -27.90 18.34 20.01
C LYS A 487 -29.07 18.41 21.00
N SER A 488 -30.17 19.11 20.71
CA SER A 488 -31.15 19.47 21.75
C SER A 488 -32.56 18.96 21.48
N GLU A 489 -33.10 18.22 22.46
CA GLU A 489 -34.47 18.42 22.92
C GLU A 489 -34.69 19.92 23.15
N ALA A 490 -35.82 20.45 22.67
CA ALA A 490 -36.39 21.68 23.23
C ALA A 490 -36.93 21.42 24.63
#